data_AF-A0A257R1J1-F1
#
_entry.id   AF-A0A257R1J1-F1
#
_cell.length_a   1.000
_cell.length_b   1.000
_cell.length_c   1.000
_cell.angle_alpha   90.00
_cell.angle_beta   90.00
_cell.angle_gamma   90.00
#
_symmetry.space_group_name_H-M   'P 1'
#
loop_
_entity.id
_entity.type
_entity.pdbx_description
1 polymer ?
#
loop_
_entity_poly.entity_id
_entity_poly.type
_entity_poly.pdbx_seq_one_letter_code
_entity_poly.pdbx_strand_id
1 'polypeptide(L)'
;DQTPTIGSQRDVRLPDVNRWALSIGSHIQATTALGIDVGYTYLFGANNASPINKTQILDTFNYVTVNGSAANHAQLAGIQAVWAFDGVKPA
;
A
#
# COMPACT_ATOMS: atom_id res chain seq x y z
N ASP A 1 6.49 4.59 -5.60
CA ASP A 1 5.69 5.42 -4.68
C ASP A 1 6.61 5.97 -3.60
N GLN A 2 6.77 7.29 -3.50
CA GLN A 2 7.69 7.89 -2.54
C GLN A 2 6.98 8.14 -1.21
N THR A 3 7.65 7.86 -0.09
CA THR A 3 7.09 8.18 1.23
C THR A 3 7.08 9.68 1.45
N PRO A 4 6.00 10.25 2.03
CA PRO A 4 6.01 11.62 2.53
C PRO A 4 6.73 11.75 3.88
N THR A 5 7.07 10.65 4.55
CA THR A 5 7.76 10.69 5.85
C THR A 5 9.24 11.05 5.68
N ILE A 6 9.75 11.87 6.59
CA ILE A 6 11.19 12.14 6.73
C ILE A 6 11.76 11.40 7.92
N GLY A 7 13.06 11.10 7.89
CA GLY A 7 13.72 10.26 8.90
C GLY A 7 13.52 10.74 10.35
N SER A 8 13.50 12.05 10.60
CA SER A 8 13.29 12.65 11.93
C SER A 8 11.84 12.59 12.43
N GLN A 9 10.88 12.28 11.55
CA GLN A 9 9.46 12.20 11.86
C GLN A 9 8.91 10.78 11.79
N ARG A 10 9.64 9.84 11.18
CA ARG A 10 9.29 8.42 11.13
C ARG A 10 9.27 7.83 12.54
N ASP A 11 8.25 7.03 12.82
CA ASP A 11 8.10 6.31 14.08
C ASP A 11 7.52 4.90 13.86
N VAL A 12 7.29 4.17 14.95
CA VAL A 12 6.75 2.81 14.92
C VAL A 12 5.29 2.72 14.47
N ARG A 13 4.53 3.82 14.50
CA ARG A 13 3.12 3.86 14.07
C ARG A 13 3.03 3.96 12.55
N LEU A 14 3.97 4.68 11.94
CA LEU A 14 4.07 4.80 10.49
C LEU A 14 5.54 4.67 10.03
N PRO A 15 6.10 3.45 10.02
CA PRO A 15 7.45 3.18 9.53
C PRO A 15 7.49 3.16 7.99
N ASP A 16 6.98 4.21 7.36
CA ASP A 16 6.79 4.29 5.92
C ASP A 16 8.11 4.58 5.18
N VAL A 17 8.22 4.02 3.97
CA VAL A 17 9.38 4.13 3.09
C VAL A 17 8.93 4.20 1.64
N ASN A 18 9.86 4.49 0.74
CA ASN A 18 9.60 4.36 -0.69
C ASN A 18 9.20 2.91 -1.01
N ARG A 19 8.10 2.78 -1.75
CA ARG A 19 7.48 1.50 -2.12
C ARG A 19 7.53 1.28 -3.63
N TRP A 20 7.72 0.04 -4.02
CA TRP A 20 7.61 -0.41 -5.41
C TRP A 20 6.49 -1.44 -5.49
N ALA A 21 5.71 -1.44 -6.57
CA ALA A 21 4.60 -2.37 -6.74
C ALA A 21 4.83 -3.21 -7.99
N LEU A 22 4.63 -4.51 -7.86
CA LEU A 22 4.53 -5.44 -8.98
C LEU A 22 3.12 -6.02 -9.01
N SER A 23 2.41 -5.84 -10.11
CA SER A 23 1.00 -6.23 -10.25
C SER A 23 0.79 -7.15 -11.44
N ILE A 24 -0.13 -8.09 -11.29
CA ILE A 24 -0.67 -8.92 -12.36
C ILE A 24 -2.19 -9.00 -12.20
N GLY A 25 -2.91 -9.06 -13.31
CA GLY A 25 -4.35 -9.20 -13.29
C GLY A 25 -4.90 -9.67 -14.61
N SER A 26 -6.16 -10.10 -14.59
CA SER A 26 -6.91 -10.47 -15.78
C SER A 26 -8.31 -9.88 -15.74
N HIS A 27 -8.84 -9.65 -16.93
CA HIS A 27 -10.22 -9.25 -17.16
C HIS A 27 -10.91 -10.34 -17.97
N ILE A 28 -12.12 -10.72 -17.57
CA ILE A 28 -12.97 -11.69 -18.26
C ILE A 28 -14.32 -11.03 -18.55
N GLN A 29 -14.64 -10.90 -19.83
CA GLN A 29 -15.94 -10.42 -20.27
C GLN A 29 -16.90 -11.62 -20.41
N ALA A 30 -17.84 -11.77 -19.47
CA ALA A 30 -18.78 -12.89 -19.44
C ALA A 30 -19.97 -12.69 -20.40
N THR A 31 -20.45 -11.46 -20.53
CA THR A 31 -21.46 -11.03 -21.53
C THR A 31 -21.11 -9.63 -22.04
N THR A 32 -21.78 -9.09 -23.05
CA THR A 32 -21.57 -7.68 -23.47
C THR A 32 -21.79 -6.65 -22.36
N ALA A 33 -22.55 -7.01 -21.34
CA ALA A 33 -22.87 -6.14 -20.21
C ALA A 33 -22.09 -6.46 -18.93
N LEU A 34 -21.55 -7.68 -18.78
CA LEU A 34 -20.95 -8.16 -17.53
C LEU A 34 -19.47 -8.53 -17.71
N GLY A 35 -18.61 -7.85 -16.96
CA GLY A 35 -17.17 -8.13 -16.86
C GLY A 35 -16.74 -8.44 -15.43
N ILE A 36 -15.67 -9.21 -15.29
CA ILE A 36 -15.04 -9.55 -14.01
C ILE A 36 -13.55 -9.28 -14.11
N ASP A 37 -12.99 -8.57 -13.13
CA ASP A 37 -11.56 -8.36 -12.98
C ASP A 37 -11.04 -9.12 -11.76
N VAL A 38 -9.88 -9.76 -11.90
CA VAL A 38 -9.12 -10.29 -10.77
C VAL A 38 -7.70 -9.76 -10.83
N GLY A 39 -7.14 -9.39 -9.69
CA GLY A 39 -5.84 -8.77 -9.61
C GLY A 39 -5.08 -9.17 -8.36
N TYR A 40 -3.77 -9.23 -8.49
CA TYR A 40 -2.83 -9.40 -7.39
C TYR A 40 -1.69 -8.41 -7.52
N THR A 41 -1.31 -7.79 -6.40
CA THR A 41 -0.18 -6.87 -6.31
C THR A 41 0.69 -7.21 -5.12
N TYR A 42 2.01 -7.31 -5.35
CA TYR A 42 3.01 -7.30 -4.30
C TYR A 42 3.60 -5.90 -4.16
N LEU A 43 3.51 -5.31 -2.96
CA LEU A 43 4.17 -4.05 -2.60
C LEU A 43 5.46 -4.35 -1.83
N PHE A 44 6.57 -4.06 -2.48
CA PHE A 44 7.90 -4.04 -1.88
C PHE A 44 8.04 -2.77 -1.02
N GLY A 45 8.31 -2.94 0.28
CA GLY A 45 8.61 -1.86 1.22
C GLY A 45 10.09 -1.90 1.64
N ALA A 46 10.35 -1.70 2.93
CA ALA A 46 11.70 -1.71 3.48
C ALA A 46 12.26 -3.13 3.56
N ASN A 47 12.84 -3.62 2.47
CA ASN A 47 13.53 -4.93 2.45
C ASN A 47 14.76 -4.95 3.39
N ASN A 48 15.42 -3.80 3.57
CA ASN A 48 16.62 -3.62 4.38
C ASN A 48 16.35 -2.69 5.59
N ALA A 49 15.44 -3.10 6.47
CA ALA A 49 15.25 -2.54 7.81
C ALA A 49 15.37 -1.01 7.90
N SER A 50 14.26 -0.30 7.65
CA SER A 50 14.21 1.16 7.73
C SER A 50 14.49 1.64 9.16
N PRO A 51 15.51 2.50 9.38
CA PRO A 51 15.83 2.94 10.72
C PRO A 51 14.73 3.85 11.28
N ILE A 52 14.42 3.64 12.55
CA ILE A 52 13.56 4.48 13.37
C ILE A 52 14.44 5.03 14.49
N ASN A 53 14.59 6.34 14.52
CA ASN A 53 15.27 7.03 15.62
C ASN A 53 14.45 8.25 15.99
N LYS A 54 13.52 8.06 16.94
CA LYS A 54 12.54 9.07 17.32
C LYS A 54 12.53 9.25 18.82
N THR A 55 12.89 10.45 19.27
CA THR A 55 12.60 10.90 20.63
C THR A 55 11.17 11.42 20.69
N GLN A 56 10.36 10.81 21.56
CA GLN A 56 9.02 11.26 21.91
C GLN A 56 9.09 11.96 23.26
N ILE A 57 8.65 13.21 23.30
CA ILE A 57 8.53 13.99 24.52
C ILE A 57 7.15 13.67 25.11
N LEU A 58 7.13 13.19 26.36
CA LEU A 58 5.88 12.86 27.06
C LEU A 58 5.40 14.06 27.89
N ASP A 59 6.33 14.75 28.54
CA ASP A 59 6.11 16.01 29.26
C ASP A 59 7.43 16.82 29.38
N THR A 60 7.47 17.84 30.23
CA THR A 60 8.64 18.72 30.44
C THR A 60 9.90 18.00 30.93
N PHE A 61 9.77 16.89 31.65
CA PHE A 61 10.89 16.17 32.28
C PHE A 61 11.06 14.74 31.75
N ASN A 62 10.06 14.21 31.06
CA ASN A 62 10.04 12.83 30.60
C ASN A 62 10.09 12.74 29.07
N TYR A 63 11.03 11.96 28.56
CA TYR A 63 11.15 11.62 27.16
C TYR A 63 11.54 10.16 26.99
N VAL A 64 11.16 9.59 25.85
CA VAL A 64 11.53 8.24 25.45
C VAL A 64 12.14 8.30 24.06
N THR A 65 13.32 7.72 23.89
CA THR A 65 13.93 7.56 22.57
C THR A 65 13.72 6.14 22.08
N VAL A 66 13.01 6.01 20.97
CA VAL A 66 12.84 4.74 20.27
C VAL A 66 13.91 4.64 19.19
N ASN A 67 14.84 3.71 19.38
CA ASN A 67 15.85 3.34 18.40
C ASN A 67 15.60 1.90 17.96
N GLY A 68 15.32 1.71 16.67
CA GLY A 68 15.03 0.41 16.11
C GLY A 68 14.97 0.44 14.60
N SER A 69 14.46 -0.64 14.01
CA SER A 69 14.28 -0.74 12.57
C SER A 69 12.98 -1.47 12.24
N ALA A 70 12.43 -1.18 11.07
CA ALA A 70 11.21 -1.80 10.57
C ALA A 70 11.39 -2.34 9.16
N ALA A 71 10.88 -3.55 8.94
CA ALA A 71 10.79 -4.17 7.62
C ALA A 71 9.31 -4.40 7.30
N ASN A 72 8.87 -3.98 6.11
CA ASN A 72 7.49 -4.08 5.70
C ASN A 72 7.37 -4.50 4.23
N HIS A 73 6.34 -5.31 3.97
CA HIS A 73 5.86 -5.64 2.64
C HIS A 73 4.33 -5.80 2.72
N ALA A 74 3.65 -5.72 1.59
CA ALA A 74 2.21 -5.97 1.53
C ALA A 74 1.84 -6.77 0.28
N GLN A 75 0.77 -7.53 0.39
CA GLN A 75 0.17 -8.29 -0.71
C GLN A 75 -1.29 -7.90 -0.79
N LEU A 76 -1.74 -7.53 -1.98
CA LEU A 76 -3.11 -7.12 -2.25
C LEU A 76 -3.71 -8.10 -3.25
N ALA A 77 -4.90 -8.61 -2.96
CA ALA A 77 -5.70 -9.38 -3.90
C ALA A 77 -7.05 -8.67 -4.04
N GLY A 78 -7.54 -8.58 -5.27
CA GLY A 78 -8.78 -7.88 -5.59
C GLY A 78 -9.62 -8.66 -6.60
N ILE A 79 -10.94 -8.57 -6.45
CA ILE A 79 -11.93 -8.99 -7.43
C ILE A 79 -12.92 -7.86 -7.63
N GLN A 80 -13.32 -7.61 -8.87
CA GLN A 80 -14.30 -6.59 -9.22
C GLN A 80 -15.30 -7.17 -10.23
N ALA A 81 -16.57 -6.81 -10.09
CA ALA A 81 -17.60 -7.06 -11.09
C ALA A 81 -18.05 -5.73 -11.70
N VAL A 82 -18.14 -5.68 -13.02
CA VAL A 82 -18.56 -4.50 -13.78
C VAL A 82 -19.83 -4.85 -14.54
N TRP A 83 -20.90 -4.09 -14.33
CA TRP A 83 -22.16 -4.24 -15.07
C TRP A 83 -22.52 -2.96 -15.80
N ALA A 84 -22.53 -3.01 -17.13
CA ALA A 84 -23.00 -1.95 -18.01
C ALA A 84 -24.49 -2.15 -18.32
N PHE A 85 -25.35 -1.24 -17.82
CA PHE A 85 -26.80 -1.36 -17.92
C PHE A 85 -27.37 -0.89 -19.27
N ASP A 86 -26.71 0.05 -19.94
CA ASP A 86 -27.09 0.56 -21.26
C ASP A 86 -25.98 0.26 -22.28
N GLY A 87 -26.12 -0.85 -23.01
CA GLY A 87 -25.27 -1.15 -24.16
C GLY A 87 -25.87 -0.57 -25.44
N VAL A 88 -25.11 0.23 -26.20
CA VAL A 88 -25.52 0.66 -27.54
C VAL A 88 -25.79 -0.59 -28.38
N LYS A 89 -27.02 -0.71 -28.87
CA LYS A 89 -27.46 -1.81 -29.73
C LYS A 89 -26.60 -1.82 -31.01
N PRO A 90 -25.93 -2.93 -31.36
CA PRO A 90 -25.30 -3.05 -32.67
C PRO A 90 -26.37 -2.83 -33.75
N ALA A 91 -26.04 -2.03 -34.76
CA ALA A 91 -26.91 -1.72 -35.89
C ALA A 91 -27.23 -2.98 -36.73
#